data_AF-A0A6G2RWB7-F1
#
_entry.id   AF-A0A6G2RWB7-F1
#
_cell.length_a   1.000
_cell.length_b   1.000
_cell.length_c   1.000
_cell.angle_alpha   90.00
_cell.angle_beta   90.00
_cell.angle_gamma   90.00
#
_symmetry.space_group_name_H-M   'P 1'
#
loop_
_entity.id
_entity.type
_entity.pdbx_description
1 polymer ?
#
loop_
_entity_poly.entity_id
_entity_poly.type
_entity_poly.pdbx_seq_one_letter_code
_entity_poly.pdbx_strand_id
1 'polypeptide(L)'
;MATLFTTSFWANAAERAVKTFAQTLLAALGLDTADLLSLPWTHALALAGVATVLSVITSIATAGTGKPGPGITESVTPGGADGTG
;
A
#
# COMPACT_ATOMS: atom_id res chain seq x y z
N MET A 1 3.27 0.35 -20.31
CA MET A 1 1.80 0.44 -20.47
C MET A 1 1.23 0.91 -19.14
N ALA A 2 0.36 1.92 -19.11
CA ALA A 2 -0.05 2.60 -17.88
C ALA A 2 -0.59 1.61 -16.82
N THR A 3 0.17 1.44 -15.74
CA THR A 3 -0.01 0.39 -14.72
C THR A 3 -1.19 0.65 -13.79
N LEU A 4 -1.92 1.77 -13.96
CA LEU A 4 -3.05 2.16 -13.11
C LEU A 4 -4.26 1.23 -13.22
N PHE A 5 -4.38 0.48 -14.32
CA PHE A 5 -5.54 -0.38 -14.59
C PHE A 5 -5.28 -1.87 -14.37
N THR A 6 -4.08 -2.27 -13.91
CA THR A 6 -3.81 -3.68 -13.63
C THR A 6 -4.27 -4.05 -12.22
N THR A 7 -4.89 -5.23 -12.09
CA THR A 7 -5.36 -5.75 -10.81
C THR A 7 -4.23 -5.84 -9.77
N SER A 8 -3.00 -6.10 -10.20
CA SER A 8 -1.84 -6.15 -9.29
C SER A 8 -1.48 -4.79 -8.67
N PHE A 9 -1.73 -3.68 -9.38
CA PHE A 9 -1.51 -2.33 -8.84
C PHE A 9 -2.56 -2.03 -7.77
N TRP A 10 -3.82 -2.31 -8.04
CA TRP A 10 -4.90 -2.13 -7.07
C TRP A 10 -4.78 -3.05 -5.86
N ALA A 11 -4.30 -4.28 -6.04
CA ALA A 11 -4.00 -5.20 -4.94
C ALA A 11 -2.90 -4.63 -4.02
N ASN A 12 -1.78 -4.18 -4.60
CA ASN A 12 -0.69 -3.59 -3.82
C ASN A 12 -1.08 -2.25 -3.16
N ALA A 13 -1.87 -1.42 -3.84
CA ALA A 13 -2.38 -0.17 -3.29
C ALA A 13 -3.35 -0.43 -2.13
N ALA A 14 -4.24 -1.41 -2.26
CA ALA A 14 -5.17 -1.82 -1.21
C ALA A 14 -4.41 -2.37 0.01
N GLU A 15 -3.41 -3.22 -0.19
CA GLU A 15 -2.57 -3.74 0.90
C GLU A 15 -1.91 -2.61 1.70
N ARG A 16 -1.35 -1.61 1.00
CA ARG A 16 -0.75 -0.43 1.62
C ARG A 16 -1.77 0.42 2.36
N ALA A 17 -2.95 0.64 1.78
CA ALA A 17 -4.02 1.42 2.40
C ALA A 17 -4.55 0.74 3.67
N VAL A 18 -4.76 -0.58 3.63
CA VAL A 18 -5.21 -1.38 4.78
C VAL A 18 -4.15 -1.40 5.89
N LYS A 19 -2.87 -1.55 5.52
CA LYS A 19 -1.77 -1.48 6.49
C LYS A 19 -1.71 -0.12 7.18
N THR A 20 -1.84 0.97 6.42
CA THR A 20 -1.90 2.32 6.98
C THR A 20 -3.11 2.49 7.90
N PHE A 21 -4.30 2.03 7.47
CA PHE A 21 -5.50 2.07 8.31
C PHE A 21 -5.28 1.39 9.65
N ALA A 22 -4.80 0.15 9.63
CA ALA A 22 -4.57 -0.63 10.84
C ALA A 22 -3.53 0.04 11.76
N GLN A 23 -2.42 0.52 11.20
CA GLN A 23 -1.38 1.19 11.98
C GLN A 23 -1.87 2.50 12.60
N THR A 24 -2.63 3.31 11.86
CA THR A 24 -3.19 4.57 12.37
C THR A 24 -4.28 4.32 13.40
N LEU A 25 -5.14 3.31 13.20
CA LEU A 25 -6.18 2.94 14.16
C LEU A 25 -5.56 2.49 15.49
N LEU A 26 -4.56 1.61 15.44
CA LEU A 26 -3.83 1.16 16.63
C LEU A 26 -3.14 2.32 17.36
N ALA A 27 -2.52 3.24 16.61
CA ALA A 27 -1.91 4.43 17.19
C ALA A 27 -2.94 5.37 17.83
N ALA A 28 -4.11 5.53 17.21
CA ALA A 28 -5.16 6.42 17.69
C ALA A 28 -5.94 5.86 18.89
N LEU A 29 -6.09 4.53 18.97
CA LEU A 29 -6.69 3.88 20.13
C LEU A 29 -5.76 3.93 21.35
N GLY A 30 -4.44 3.90 21.13
CA GLY A 30 -3.44 3.86 22.19
C GLY A 30 -3.43 2.49 22.87
N LEU A 31 -2.26 1.89 23.07
CA LEU A 31 -2.14 0.55 23.65
C LEU A 31 -2.41 0.48 25.16
N ASP A 32 -2.87 1.58 25.78
CA ASP A 32 -2.81 1.79 27.24
C ASP A 32 -4.14 1.52 27.97
N THR A 33 -5.21 1.14 27.27
CA THR A 33 -6.54 0.99 27.90
C THR A 33 -6.92 -0.48 28.11
N ALA A 34 -7.18 -0.86 29.37
CA ALA A 34 -7.67 -2.18 29.75
C ALA A 34 -9.14 -2.45 29.34
N ASP A 35 -9.88 -1.42 28.91
CA ASP A 35 -11.27 -1.53 28.47
C ASP A 35 -11.45 -1.13 27.00
N LEU A 36 -11.71 -2.14 26.16
CA LEU A 36 -11.90 -1.99 24.72
C LEU A 36 -13.18 -1.22 24.36
N LEU A 37 -14.22 -1.27 25.20
CA LEU A 37 -15.50 -0.65 24.88
C LEU A 37 -15.52 0.85 25.21
N SER A 38 -14.66 1.29 26.13
CA SER A 38 -14.52 2.70 26.53
C SER A 38 -13.54 3.50 25.65
N LEU A 39 -12.92 2.87 24.65
CA LEU A 39 -12.04 3.54 23.71
C LEU A 39 -12.76 4.63 22.91
N PRO A 40 -12.07 5.73 22.54
CA PRO A 40 -12.63 6.81 21.72
C PRO A 40 -12.76 6.39 20.25
N TRP A 41 -13.56 5.34 19.97
CA TRP A 41 -13.72 4.69 18.68
C TRP A 41 -14.05 5.68 17.55
N THR A 42 -14.91 6.65 17.81
CA THR A 42 -15.32 7.64 16.81
C THR A 42 -14.13 8.47 16.32
N HIS A 43 -13.28 8.92 17.24
CA HIS A 43 -12.07 9.67 16.90
C HIS A 43 -11.05 8.77 16.20
N ALA A 44 -10.82 7.56 16.72
CA ALA A 44 -9.85 6.63 16.17
C ALA A 44 -10.20 6.19 14.73
N LEU A 45 -11.46 5.88 14.47
CA LEU A 45 -11.95 5.53 13.13
C LEU A 45 -11.91 6.72 12.18
N ALA A 46 -12.21 7.94 12.64
CA ALA A 46 -12.10 9.14 11.81
C ALA A 46 -10.64 9.40 11.38
N LEU A 47 -9.71 9.27 12.33
CA LEU A 47 -8.28 9.50 12.09
C LEU A 47 -7.69 8.42 11.17
N ALA A 48 -8.05 7.16 11.40
CA ALA A 48 -7.68 6.05 10.52
C ALA A 48 -8.27 6.22 9.12
N GLY A 49 -9.53 6.63 9.01
CA GLY A 49 -10.19 6.88 7.71
C GLY A 49 -9.50 7.97 6.89
N VAL A 50 -9.14 9.10 7.51
CA VAL A 50 -8.37 10.18 6.84
C VAL A 50 -7.01 9.65 6.36
N ALA A 51 -6.31 8.87 7.18
CA ALA A 51 -5.02 8.28 6.80
C ALA A 51 -5.16 7.28 5.63
N THR A 52 -6.22 6.49 5.59
CA THR A 52 -6.52 5.59 4.46
C THR A 52 -6.77 6.36 3.17
N VAL A 53 -7.60 7.41 3.22
CA VAL A 53 -7.87 8.27 2.06
C VAL A 53 -6.58 8.89 1.55
N LEU A 54 -5.74 9.42 2.46
CA LEU A 54 -4.45 10.00 2.10
C LEU A 54 -3.50 8.95 1.47
N SER A 55 -3.51 7.72 1.99
CA SER A 55 -2.71 6.61 1.44
C SER A 55 -3.15 6.23 0.02
N VAL A 56 -4.46 6.17 -0.23
CA VAL A 56 -5.03 5.93 -1.57
C VAL A 56 -4.65 7.07 -2.52
N ILE A 57 -4.83 8.33 -2.12
CA ILE A 57 -4.45 9.49 -2.92
C ILE A 57 -2.96 9.47 -3.23
N THR A 58 -2.12 9.15 -2.25
CA THR A 58 -0.66 9.03 -2.42
C THR A 58 -0.29 7.90 -3.37
N SER A 59 -0.97 6.76 -3.29
CA SER A 59 -0.77 5.64 -4.23
C SER A 59 -1.12 6.06 -5.66
N ILE A 60 -2.22 6.78 -5.85
CA ILE A 60 -2.61 7.31 -7.16
C ILE A 60 -1.60 8.35 -7.66
N ALA A 61 -1.17 9.29 -6.81
CA ALA A 61 -0.21 10.33 -7.15
C ALA A 61 1.18 9.78 -7.51
N THR A 62 1.64 8.77 -6.77
CA THR A 62 2.96 8.15 -7.02
C THR A 62 2.98 7.22 -8.22
N ALA A 63 1.82 6.70 -8.64
CA ALA A 63 1.71 5.81 -9.79
C ALA A 63 1.94 6.51 -11.14
N GLY A 64 1.82 7.85 -11.20
CA GLY A 64 2.24 8.64 -12.37
C GLY A 64 3.74 8.99 -12.38
N THR A 65 4.43 8.87 -11.24
CA THR A 65 5.85 9.25 -11.08
C THR A 65 6.83 8.07 -11.11
N GLY A 66 6.32 6.83 -11.28
CA GLY A 66 7.14 5.63 -11.41
C GLY A 66 7.92 5.62 -12.72
N LYS A 67 9.17 6.11 -12.70
CA LYS A 67 10.19 5.71 -13.68
C LYS A 67 10.15 4.18 -13.84
N PRO A 68 10.32 3.64 -15.06
CA PRO A 68 10.48 2.21 -15.29
C PRO A 68 11.80 1.74 -14.67
N GLY A 69 11.78 1.46 -13.37
CA GLY A 69 12.81 0.72 -12.64
C GLY A 69 12.33 -0.72 -12.43
N PRO A 70 13.24 -1.71 -12.39
CA PRO A 70 12.89 -3.12 -12.51
C PRO A 70 12.04 -3.53 -11.31
N GLY A 71 10.79 -3.89 -11.59
CA GLY A 71 9.90 -4.44 -10.58
C GLY A 71 10.39 -5.83 -10.17
N ILE A 72 10.27 -6.10 -8.87
CA ILE A 72 10.45 -7.36 -8.12
C ILE A 72 9.70 -8.61 -8.68
N THR A 73 9.16 -8.54 -9.90
CA THR A 73 8.56 -9.65 -10.65
C THR A 73 9.20 -9.84 -12.03
N GLU A 74 10.32 -9.17 -12.33
CA GLU A 74 11.17 -9.54 -13.45
C GLU A 74 11.81 -10.89 -13.13
N SER A 75 11.36 -11.95 -13.81
CA SER A 75 12.23 -13.10 -14.03
C SER A 75 13.42 -12.58 -14.83
N VAL A 76 14.62 -12.60 -14.22
CA VAL A 76 15.89 -12.51 -14.95
C VAL A 76 15.70 -13.33 -16.21
N THR A 77 15.70 -12.69 -17.38
CA THR A 77 15.86 -13.39 -18.64
C THR A 77 17.34 -13.72 -18.68
N PRO A 78 17.77 -14.97 -18.48
CA PRO A 78 19.13 -15.33 -18.85
C PRO A 78 19.11 -15.25 -20.37
N GLY A 79 19.72 -14.19 -20.90
CA GLY A 79 19.87 -14.03 -22.33
C GLY A 79 20.45 -15.32 -22.92
N GLY A 80 19.82 -15.81 -23.98
CA GLY A 80 20.33 -16.93 -24.75
C GLY A 80 21.80 -16.70 -25.09
N ALA A 81 22.64 -17.64 -24.66
CA ALA A 81 23.96 -17.86 -25.21
C ALA A 81 23.97 -19.29 -25.73
N ASP A 82 23.04 -19.55 -26.66
CA ASP A 82 22.96 -20.74 -27.46
C ASP A 82 23.54 -20.36 -28.83
N GLY A 83 24.78 -20.77 -29.11
CA GLY A 83 25.20 -21.08 -30.48
C GLY A 83 26.35 -20.27 -31.10
N THR A 84 27.49 -20.97 -31.22
CA THR A 84 28.31 -21.11 -32.44
C THR A 84 29.09 -19.93 -33.02
N GLY A 85 30.42 -20.11 -33.08
CA GLY A 85 31.38 -19.33 -33.89
C GLY A 85 32.81 -19.73 -33.57
#